data_AF-A0A183GHE3-F1
#
_entry.id   AF-A0A183GHE3-F1
#
_cell.length_a   1.000
_cell.length_b   1.000
_cell.length_c   1.000
_cell.angle_alpha   90.00
_cell.angle_beta   90.00
_cell.angle_gamma   90.00
#
_symmetry.space_group_name_H-M   'P 1'
#
loop_
_entity.id
_entity.type
_entity.pdbx_description
1 polymer ?
#
loop_
_entity_poly.entity_id
_entity_poly.type
_entity_poly.pdbx_seq_one_letter_code
_entity_poly.pdbx_strand_id
1 'polypeptide(L)'
;MIFLALLIVRDVIVALRLYTYGTASSFDKQKLPTFQIQYIGDGRVRSVRARSLRLSNNRIKEIAGYAFTGSTFLKLSINGNEELTDLSTDAFKGITELHHLDLSDTSISSLPIIGLKNLKTLTLKNVPTLKRLPPVLSFTHLETAHFTYAHHCCLFKYVDDVVEGENGLYKNNAKEIHHRICKQRATSRKRREVRHQYVSRPCLSADLTRRAPKVVVSSCDAIFTE
;
A
#
# COMPACT_ATOMS: atom_id res chain seq x y z
N MET A 1 -0.16 -16.25 -32.84
CA MET A 1 0.35 -15.72 -31.55
C MET A 1 -0.13 -14.29 -31.20
N ILE A 2 -0.87 -13.57 -32.05
CA ILE A 2 -1.23 -12.15 -31.80
C ILE A 2 -2.68 -11.95 -31.29
N PHE A 3 -3.55 -12.96 -31.39
CA PHE A 3 -4.98 -12.81 -31.06
C PHE A 3 -5.36 -12.98 -29.58
N LEU A 4 -4.49 -13.55 -28.72
CA LEU A 4 -4.80 -13.73 -27.29
C LEU A 4 -4.64 -12.43 -26.46
N ALA A 5 -3.78 -11.50 -26.90
CA ALA A 5 -3.50 -10.27 -26.16
C ALA A 5 -4.60 -9.20 -26.28
N LEU A 6 -5.48 -9.30 -27.29
CA LEU A 6 -6.61 -8.38 -27.50
C LEU A 6 -7.83 -8.70 -26.63
N LEU A 7 -8.05 -9.98 -26.30
CA LEU A 7 -9.16 -10.42 -25.44
C LEU A 7 -8.98 -9.93 -23.98
N ILE A 8 -7.74 -9.95 -23.47
CA ILE A 8 -7.40 -9.49 -22.11
C ILE A 8 -7.76 -8.01 -21.90
N VAL A 9 -7.53 -7.16 -22.91
CA VAL A 9 -7.81 -5.71 -22.84
C VAL A 9 -9.32 -5.44 -22.81
N ARG A 10 -10.10 -6.23 -23.54
CA ARG A 10 -11.55 -6.04 -23.61
C ARG A 10 -12.21 -6.43 -22.28
N ASP A 11 -11.78 -7.52 -21.65
CA ASP A 11 -12.39 -7.97 -20.39
C ASP A 11 -11.96 -7.14 -19.17
N VAL A 12 -10.70 -6.70 -19.10
CA VAL A 12 -10.22 -5.79 -18.03
C VAL A 12 -10.89 -4.42 -18.15
N ILE A 13 -11.01 -3.87 -19.37
CA ILE A 13 -11.72 -2.60 -19.58
C ILE A 13 -13.22 -2.75 -19.37
N VAL A 14 -13.85 -3.86 -19.79
CA VAL A 14 -15.30 -4.11 -19.58
C VAL A 14 -15.59 -4.28 -18.09
N ALA A 15 -14.77 -5.03 -17.33
CA ALA A 15 -14.89 -5.11 -15.89
C ALA A 15 -14.70 -3.73 -15.23
N LEU A 16 -13.65 -2.99 -15.61
CA LEU A 16 -13.43 -1.61 -15.14
C LEU A 16 -14.59 -0.67 -15.49
N ARG A 17 -15.21 -0.80 -16.66
CA ARG A 17 -16.40 -0.02 -17.08
C ARG A 17 -17.63 -0.39 -16.25
N LEU A 18 -17.85 -1.67 -15.97
CA LEU A 18 -18.96 -2.12 -15.12
C LEU A 18 -18.79 -1.65 -13.67
N TYR A 19 -17.57 -1.63 -13.13
CA TYR A 19 -17.29 -1.14 -11.78
C TYR A 19 -17.27 0.40 -11.64
N THR A 20 -17.02 1.15 -12.71
CA THR A 20 -17.00 2.63 -12.69
C THR A 20 -18.36 3.28 -12.96
N TYR A 21 -19.32 2.56 -13.57
CA TYR A 21 -20.64 3.09 -13.94
C TYR A 21 -21.84 2.39 -13.27
N GLY A 22 -21.63 1.44 -12.35
CA GLY A 22 -22.72 0.70 -11.72
C GLY A 22 -23.50 1.51 -10.68
N THR A 23 -24.65 2.05 -11.07
CA THR A 23 -25.77 2.28 -10.16
C THR A 23 -26.15 0.96 -9.50
N ALA A 24 -26.34 0.99 -8.18
CA ALA A 24 -26.75 -0.16 -7.39
C ALA A 24 -28.16 -0.61 -7.80
N SER A 25 -28.23 -1.56 -8.73
CA SER A 25 -29.43 -2.36 -8.95
C SER A 25 -29.02 -3.81 -9.01
N SER A 26 -29.24 -4.51 -7.89
CA SER A 26 -29.47 -5.97 -7.80
C SER A 26 -28.61 -6.82 -8.74
N PHE A 27 -27.32 -6.99 -8.42
CA PHE A 27 -26.56 -8.12 -8.97
C PHE A 27 -26.55 -9.23 -7.94
N ASP A 28 -27.48 -10.15 -8.18
CA ASP A 28 -27.53 -11.48 -7.61
C ASP A 28 -26.14 -12.16 -7.73
N LYS A 29 -25.85 -13.09 -6.83
CA LYS A 29 -24.56 -13.74 -6.59
C LYS A 29 -24.10 -14.61 -7.77
N GLN A 30 -23.91 -14.05 -8.95
CA GLN A 30 -23.33 -14.75 -10.08
C GLN A 30 -21.81 -14.69 -9.95
N LYS A 31 -21.25 -15.80 -9.47
CA LYS A 31 -19.82 -16.13 -9.50
C LYS A 31 -19.33 -15.90 -10.94
N LEU A 32 -18.69 -14.75 -11.16
CA LEU A 32 -18.07 -14.42 -12.44
C LEU A 32 -17.10 -15.55 -12.80
N PRO A 33 -17.00 -15.93 -14.09
CA PRO A 33 -15.99 -16.89 -14.53
C PRO A 33 -14.62 -16.45 -14.03
N THR A 34 -13.84 -17.37 -13.48
CA THR A 34 -12.45 -17.14 -13.06
C THR A 34 -11.62 -16.78 -14.28
N PHE A 35 -11.59 -15.49 -14.63
CA PHE A 35 -10.80 -14.99 -15.75
C PHE A 35 -9.31 -15.16 -15.40
N GLN A 36 -8.64 -16.02 -16.14
CA GLN A 36 -7.23 -16.38 -15.94
C GLN A 36 -6.29 -15.26 -16.40
N ILE A 37 -6.41 -14.05 -15.84
CA ILE A 37 -5.47 -12.97 -16.14
C ILE A 37 -4.11 -13.42 -15.63
N GLN A 38 -3.18 -13.71 -16.54
CA GLN A 38 -1.85 -14.21 -16.19
C GLN A 38 -0.77 -13.13 -16.17
N TYR A 39 -0.94 -12.06 -16.94
CA TYR A 39 0.10 -11.03 -17.11
C TYR A 39 -0.53 -9.64 -17.19
N ILE A 40 0.03 -8.67 -16.47
CA ILE A 40 -0.28 -7.25 -16.64
C ILE A 40 0.95 -6.56 -17.23
N GLY A 41 0.96 -6.38 -18.55
CA GLY A 41 2.05 -5.72 -19.25
C GLY A 41 2.12 -4.21 -19.01
N ASP A 42 3.21 -3.58 -19.46
CA ASP A 42 3.42 -2.13 -19.36
C ASP A 42 2.23 -1.38 -19.96
N GLY A 43 1.69 -0.46 -19.17
CA GLY A 43 0.69 0.47 -19.65
C GLY A 43 -0.63 -0.17 -20.05
N ARG A 44 -0.88 -1.42 -19.67
CA ARG A 44 -2.12 -2.13 -20.00
C ARG A 44 -3.32 -1.59 -19.23
N VAL A 45 -3.10 -1.01 -18.05
CA VAL A 45 -4.13 -0.36 -17.24
C VAL A 45 -3.81 1.14 -17.13
N ARG A 46 -4.01 1.86 -18.23
CA ARG A 46 -3.71 3.31 -18.34
C ARG A 46 -4.94 4.17 -18.09
N SER A 47 -4.73 5.31 -17.43
CA SER A 47 -5.72 6.39 -17.28
C SER A 47 -7.06 5.96 -16.65
N VAL A 48 -7.04 4.94 -15.80
CA VAL A 48 -8.25 4.46 -15.12
C VAL A 48 -8.55 5.35 -13.93
N ARG A 49 -9.73 5.95 -13.89
CA ARG A 49 -10.21 6.70 -12.72
C ARG A 49 -11.28 5.90 -12.00
N ALA A 50 -10.99 5.43 -10.79
CA ALA A 50 -11.91 4.63 -10.00
C ALA A 50 -11.66 4.85 -8.51
N ARG A 51 -12.60 4.48 -7.64
CA ARG A 51 -12.34 4.48 -6.19
C ARG A 51 -11.50 3.26 -5.78
N SER A 52 -11.78 2.12 -6.38
CA SER A 52 -11.15 0.83 -6.06
C SER A 52 -10.96 0.02 -7.33
N LEU A 53 -9.79 -0.58 -7.48
CA LEU A 53 -9.49 -1.58 -8.49
C LEU A 53 -9.28 -2.92 -7.81
N ARG A 54 -10.06 -3.94 -8.20
CA ARG A 54 -9.94 -5.32 -7.70
C ARG A 54 -9.48 -6.23 -8.82
N LEU A 55 -8.32 -6.85 -8.60
CA LEU A 55 -7.68 -7.85 -9.44
C LEU A 55 -7.44 -9.15 -8.64
N SER A 56 -8.16 -9.31 -7.54
CA SER A 56 -8.03 -10.43 -6.61
C SER A 56 -8.50 -11.76 -7.21
N ASN A 57 -7.93 -12.88 -6.76
CA ASN A 57 -8.33 -14.25 -7.14
C ASN A 57 -8.30 -14.50 -8.65
N ASN A 58 -7.29 -13.96 -9.34
CA ASN A 58 -6.99 -14.30 -10.74
C ASN A 58 -5.80 -15.27 -10.78
N ARG A 59 -5.11 -15.38 -11.92
CA ARG A 59 -3.90 -16.21 -12.07
C ARG A 59 -2.69 -15.38 -12.45
N ILE A 60 -2.60 -14.15 -11.94
CA ILE A 60 -1.57 -13.19 -12.34
C ILE A 60 -0.24 -13.73 -11.85
N LYS A 61 0.72 -13.82 -12.76
CA LYS A 61 2.09 -14.29 -12.50
C LYS A 61 3.09 -13.14 -12.50
N GLU A 62 2.81 -12.14 -13.32
CA GLU A 62 3.69 -10.99 -13.53
C GLU A 62 2.92 -9.68 -13.66
N ILE A 63 3.47 -8.62 -13.04
CA ILE A 63 3.07 -7.23 -13.23
C ILE A 63 4.30 -6.43 -13.67
N ALA A 64 4.27 -5.96 -14.91
CA ALA A 64 5.33 -5.17 -15.51
C ALA A 64 5.39 -3.74 -14.96
N GLY A 65 6.50 -3.06 -15.23
CA GLY A 65 6.67 -1.64 -14.90
C GLY A 65 5.62 -0.77 -15.58
N TYR A 66 5.20 0.31 -14.93
CA TYR A 66 4.22 1.26 -15.47
C TYR A 66 2.86 0.64 -15.84
N ALA A 67 2.55 -0.57 -15.34
CA ALA A 67 1.29 -1.28 -15.59
C ALA A 67 0.05 -0.41 -15.36
N PHE A 68 0.10 0.45 -14.33
CA PHE A 68 -0.98 1.31 -13.88
C PHE A 68 -0.78 2.81 -14.19
N THR A 69 0.13 3.15 -15.12
CA THR A 69 0.53 4.54 -15.33
C THR A 69 -0.63 5.47 -15.72
N GLY A 70 -0.69 6.65 -15.10
CA GLY A 70 -1.74 7.64 -15.31
C GLY A 70 -3.09 7.28 -14.67
N SER A 71 -3.18 6.16 -13.97
CA SER A 71 -4.42 5.76 -13.28
C SER A 71 -4.53 6.41 -11.90
N THR A 72 -5.77 6.70 -11.51
CA THR A 72 -6.12 7.34 -10.24
C THR A 72 -7.12 6.45 -9.50
N PHE A 73 -6.65 5.71 -8.50
CA PHE A 73 -7.52 4.95 -7.60
C PHE A 73 -7.01 4.93 -6.17
N LEU A 74 -7.94 4.88 -5.21
CA LEU A 74 -7.64 4.91 -3.77
C LEU A 74 -7.27 3.53 -3.22
N LYS A 75 -7.80 2.46 -3.81
CA LYS A 75 -7.63 1.08 -3.35
C LYS A 75 -7.25 0.17 -4.49
N LEU A 76 -6.23 -0.66 -4.29
CA LEU A 76 -5.82 -1.72 -5.21
C LEU A 76 -5.74 -3.04 -4.45
N SER A 77 -6.49 -4.03 -4.91
CA SER A 77 -6.47 -5.39 -4.37
C SER A 77 -5.99 -6.36 -5.44
N ILE A 78 -4.83 -6.97 -5.22
CA ILE A 78 -4.21 -7.99 -6.08
C ILE A 78 -4.15 -9.35 -5.33
N ASN A 79 -4.73 -9.43 -4.14
CA ASN A 79 -4.63 -10.60 -3.29
C ASN A 79 -5.23 -11.89 -3.90
N GLY A 80 -4.75 -13.06 -3.48
CA GLY A 80 -5.22 -14.35 -4.00
C GLY A 80 -4.72 -14.68 -5.41
N ASN A 81 -3.63 -14.04 -5.84
CA ASN A 81 -2.88 -14.42 -7.03
C ASN A 81 -1.62 -15.16 -6.57
N GLU A 82 -1.79 -16.43 -6.18
CA GLU A 82 -0.74 -17.22 -5.53
C GLU A 82 0.51 -17.41 -6.41
N GLU A 83 0.34 -17.42 -7.73
CA GLU A 83 1.43 -17.55 -8.71
C GLU A 83 2.13 -16.21 -9.03
N LEU A 84 1.73 -15.09 -8.42
CA LEU A 84 2.38 -13.79 -8.64
C LEU A 84 3.75 -13.75 -7.97
N THR A 85 4.80 -13.91 -8.78
CA THR A 85 6.20 -13.88 -8.32
C THR A 85 6.92 -12.62 -8.80
N ASP A 86 6.63 -12.18 -10.02
CA ASP A 86 7.35 -11.11 -10.69
C ASP A 86 6.58 -9.79 -10.62
N LEU A 87 7.04 -8.92 -9.72
CA LEU A 87 6.48 -7.59 -9.52
C LEU A 87 7.58 -6.55 -9.79
N SER A 88 7.47 -5.84 -10.90
CA SER A 88 8.47 -4.84 -11.30
C SER A 88 8.66 -3.73 -10.26
N THR A 89 9.89 -3.23 -10.14
CA THR A 89 10.25 -2.08 -9.28
C THR A 89 9.45 -0.81 -9.61
N ASP A 90 9.03 -0.66 -10.87
CA ASP A 90 8.24 0.45 -11.40
C ASP A 90 6.74 0.11 -11.56
N ALA A 91 6.26 -1.03 -11.03
CA ALA A 91 4.89 -1.49 -11.25
C ALA A 91 3.81 -0.46 -10.84
N PHE A 92 4.02 0.20 -9.69
CA PHE A 92 3.09 1.21 -9.15
C PHE A 92 3.46 2.65 -9.54
N LYS A 93 4.48 2.82 -10.39
CA LYS A 93 4.90 4.14 -10.86
C LYS A 93 3.83 4.78 -11.74
N GLY A 94 3.50 6.03 -11.45
CA GLY A 94 2.48 6.79 -12.17
C GLY A 94 1.06 6.66 -11.62
N ILE A 95 0.85 5.93 -10.51
CA ILE A 95 -0.39 6.00 -9.74
C ILE A 95 -0.33 7.21 -8.80
N THR A 96 -1.38 8.03 -8.74
CA THR A 96 -1.33 9.30 -7.99
C THR A 96 -1.93 9.24 -6.58
N GLU A 97 -2.97 8.43 -6.36
CA GLU A 97 -3.85 8.52 -5.17
C GLU A 97 -3.95 7.20 -4.37
N LEU A 98 -3.01 6.27 -4.54
CA LEU A 98 -3.10 4.96 -3.91
C LEU A 98 -2.94 5.05 -2.38
N HIS A 99 -4.03 4.75 -1.65
CA HIS A 99 -4.05 4.77 -0.19
C HIS A 99 -4.11 3.37 0.44
N HIS A 100 -4.65 2.37 -0.25
CA HIS A 100 -4.74 1.00 0.26
C HIS A 100 -4.25 0.01 -0.79
N LEU A 101 -3.32 -0.86 -0.38
CA LEU A 101 -2.75 -1.91 -1.22
C LEU A 101 -2.85 -3.25 -0.49
N ASP A 102 -3.46 -4.21 -1.16
CA ASP A 102 -3.53 -5.60 -0.68
C ASP A 102 -2.85 -6.54 -1.67
N LEU A 103 -1.77 -7.16 -1.21
CA LEU A 103 -0.94 -8.13 -1.93
C LEU A 103 -0.91 -9.47 -1.17
N SER A 104 -1.91 -9.73 -0.32
CA SER A 104 -2.00 -10.98 0.45
C SER A 104 -2.14 -12.21 -0.45
N ASP A 105 -1.70 -13.37 0.01
CA ASP A 105 -1.81 -14.63 -0.75
C ASP A 105 -1.16 -14.49 -2.15
N THR A 106 0.07 -13.99 -2.17
CA THR A 106 0.94 -13.88 -3.36
C THR A 106 2.32 -14.44 -3.05
N SER A 107 3.11 -14.70 -4.08
CA SER A 107 4.47 -15.25 -3.97
C SER A 107 5.55 -14.21 -4.33
N ILE A 108 5.27 -12.92 -4.10
CA ILE A 108 6.23 -11.86 -4.39
C ILE A 108 7.45 -11.96 -3.48
N SER A 109 8.64 -11.75 -4.03
CA SER A 109 9.91 -11.79 -3.29
C SER A 109 10.38 -10.41 -2.85
N SER A 110 9.85 -9.35 -3.46
CA SER A 110 10.18 -7.96 -3.18
C SER A 110 8.96 -7.05 -3.32
N LEU A 111 8.96 -5.93 -2.60
CA LEU A 111 7.89 -4.93 -2.63
C LEU A 111 8.42 -3.64 -3.29
N PRO A 112 7.89 -3.23 -4.46
CA PRO A 112 8.25 -1.95 -5.08
C PRO A 112 7.71 -0.77 -4.26
N ILE A 113 8.56 0.19 -3.94
CA ILE A 113 8.20 1.38 -3.15
C ILE A 113 7.86 2.61 -4.00
N ILE A 114 8.25 2.60 -5.28
CA ILE A 114 8.04 3.73 -6.18
C ILE A 114 6.55 3.87 -6.46
N GLY A 115 5.98 5.04 -6.16
CA GLY A 115 4.54 5.30 -6.28
C GLY A 115 3.73 4.99 -5.01
N LEU A 116 4.34 4.47 -3.93
CA LEU A 116 3.65 4.15 -2.68
C LEU A 116 3.78 5.21 -1.59
N LYS A 117 4.23 6.43 -1.92
CA LYS A 117 4.47 7.51 -0.92
C LYS A 117 3.21 7.84 -0.09
N ASN A 118 2.04 7.85 -0.73
CA ASN A 118 0.76 8.22 -0.14
C ASN A 118 0.02 7.04 0.51
N LEU A 119 0.61 5.84 0.50
CA LEU A 119 -0.02 4.63 1.00
C LEU A 119 -0.31 4.76 2.51
N LYS A 120 -1.55 4.47 2.92
CA LYS A 120 -2.01 4.51 4.31
C LYS A 120 -2.19 3.12 4.91
N THR A 121 -2.59 2.15 4.08
CA THR A 121 -2.76 0.75 4.49
C THR A 121 -2.02 -0.18 3.54
N LEU A 122 -1.20 -1.05 4.10
CA LEU A 122 -0.51 -2.12 3.39
C LEU A 122 -0.87 -3.48 4.01
N THR A 123 -1.39 -4.39 3.20
CA THR A 123 -1.71 -5.76 3.63
C THR A 123 -0.88 -6.77 2.82
N LEU A 124 -0.09 -7.55 3.53
CA LEU A 124 0.82 -8.58 3.05
C LEU A 124 0.69 -9.83 3.93
N LYS A 125 -0.52 -10.38 4.00
CA LYS A 125 -0.82 -11.61 4.75
C LYS A 125 -0.53 -12.82 3.86
N ASN A 126 0.05 -13.88 4.43
CA ASN A 126 0.36 -15.10 3.68
C ASN A 126 1.21 -14.84 2.41
N VAL A 127 2.34 -14.14 2.59
CA VAL A 127 3.34 -13.84 1.56
C VAL A 127 4.70 -14.39 2.03
N PRO A 128 4.88 -15.71 2.08
CA PRO A 128 6.04 -16.36 2.71
C PRO A 128 7.37 -16.12 1.96
N THR A 129 7.29 -15.73 0.69
CA THR A 129 8.45 -15.42 -0.16
C THR A 129 9.05 -14.04 0.16
N LEU A 130 8.28 -13.12 0.74
CA LEU A 130 8.71 -11.76 1.07
C LEU A 130 9.44 -11.75 2.42
N LYS A 131 10.71 -12.16 2.42
CA LYS A 131 11.51 -12.26 3.64
C LYS A 131 12.01 -10.91 4.17
N ARG A 132 12.21 -9.93 3.29
CA ARG A 132 12.76 -8.61 3.63
C ARG A 132 11.84 -7.51 3.14
N LEU A 133 11.66 -6.48 3.96
CA LEU A 133 10.97 -5.27 3.55
C LEU A 133 11.95 -4.23 3.01
N PRO A 134 11.49 -3.37 2.08
CA PRO A 134 12.24 -2.18 1.70
C PRO A 134 12.32 -1.20 2.89
N PRO A 135 13.18 -0.16 2.82
CA PRO A 135 13.35 0.81 3.90
C PRO A 135 12.01 1.43 4.33
N VAL A 136 11.62 1.18 5.59
CA VAL A 136 10.30 1.54 6.13
C VAL A 136 10.01 3.05 6.08
N LEU A 137 11.06 3.87 6.07
CA LEU A 137 10.99 5.32 5.94
C LEU A 137 10.46 5.78 4.56
N SER A 138 10.48 4.91 3.55
CA SER A 138 9.88 5.20 2.24
C SER A 138 8.34 5.37 2.34
N PHE A 139 7.71 4.73 3.33
CA PHE A 139 6.26 4.77 3.53
C PHE A 139 5.84 5.94 4.44
N THR A 140 6.06 7.17 3.97
CA THR A 140 5.85 8.40 4.76
C THR A 140 4.45 8.57 5.37
N HIS A 141 3.41 8.08 4.70
CA HIS A 141 2.01 8.24 5.10
C HIS A 141 1.37 6.97 5.68
N LEU A 142 2.13 5.89 5.84
CA LEU A 142 1.57 4.61 6.28
C LEU A 142 1.06 4.70 7.72
N GLU A 143 -0.14 4.18 7.93
CA GLU A 143 -0.85 4.23 9.21
C GLU A 143 -1.12 2.83 9.74
N THR A 144 -1.44 1.89 8.85
CA THR A 144 -1.79 0.52 9.19
C THR A 144 -1.00 -0.44 8.30
N ALA A 145 -0.40 -1.45 8.91
CA ALA A 145 0.28 -2.51 8.19
C ALA A 145 -0.15 -3.88 8.71
N HIS A 146 -0.32 -4.83 7.80
CA HIS A 146 -0.54 -6.22 8.15
C HIS A 146 0.49 -7.07 7.42
N PHE A 147 1.33 -7.80 8.15
CA PHE A 147 2.41 -8.60 7.56
C PHE A 147 2.24 -10.09 7.82
N THR A 148 3.00 -10.87 7.06
CA THR A 148 3.14 -12.31 7.29
C THR A 148 4.04 -12.57 8.48
N TYR A 149 5.11 -11.80 8.66
CA TYR A 149 6.06 -12.03 9.74
C TYR A 149 5.98 -10.96 10.82
N ALA A 150 5.91 -11.36 12.09
CA ALA A 150 5.86 -10.44 13.24
C ALA A 150 7.09 -9.53 13.34
N HIS A 151 8.28 -10.03 12.94
CA HIS A 151 9.50 -9.24 13.00
C HIS A 151 9.48 -8.02 12.05
N HIS A 152 8.66 -8.04 10.99
CA HIS A 152 8.47 -6.87 10.13
C HIS A 152 7.84 -5.70 10.88
N CYS A 153 6.96 -5.94 11.84
CA CYS A 153 6.38 -4.89 12.68
C CYS A 153 7.40 -4.22 13.60
N CYS A 154 8.46 -4.93 14.02
CA CYS A 154 9.52 -4.35 14.84
C CYS A 154 10.28 -3.22 14.12
N LEU A 155 10.47 -3.33 12.80
CA LEU A 155 11.14 -2.31 11.98
C LEU A 155 10.42 -0.96 12.02
N PHE A 156 9.08 -0.98 12.09
CA PHE A 156 8.29 0.24 12.19
C PHE A 156 8.27 0.83 13.60
N LYS A 157 8.73 0.09 14.63
CA LYS A 157 8.73 0.50 16.05
C LYS A 157 10.07 1.08 16.53
N TYR A 158 11.17 0.86 15.80
CA TYR A 158 12.52 1.28 16.21
C TYR A 158 13.29 1.90 15.03
N VAL A 159 12.86 3.10 14.63
CA VAL A 159 13.33 3.77 13.40
C VAL A 159 14.64 4.56 13.59
N ASP A 160 14.98 4.89 14.84
CA ASP A 160 16.13 5.73 15.19
C ASP A 160 17.47 5.13 14.67
N ASP A 161 17.56 3.79 14.60
CA ASP A 161 18.78 3.08 14.16
C ASP A 161 18.99 3.11 12.63
N VAL A 162 17.97 3.44 11.84
CA VAL A 162 18.03 3.41 10.36
C VAL A 162 18.61 4.70 9.78
N VAL A 163 18.51 5.83 10.49
CA VAL A 163 18.89 7.15 9.97
C VAL A 163 20.40 7.39 9.98
N GLU A 164 21.14 6.70 10.85
CA GLU A 164 22.60 6.85 10.97
C GLU A 164 23.39 6.06 9.90
N GLY A 165 22.79 5.04 9.28
CA GLY A 165 23.48 4.13 8.35
C GLY A 165 23.47 4.52 6.86
N GLU A 166 22.55 5.39 6.40
CA GLU A 166 22.34 5.62 4.95
C GLU A 166 22.71 7.05 4.47
N ASN A 167 23.76 7.67 5.01
CA ASN A 167 24.19 9.02 4.64
C ASN A 167 23.07 10.09 4.70
N GLY A 168 21.99 9.80 5.43
CA GLY A 168 20.83 10.67 5.54
C GLY A 168 19.82 10.67 4.38
N LEU A 169 19.82 9.64 3.53
CA LEU A 169 18.90 9.51 2.39
C LEU A 169 17.42 9.72 2.78
N TYR A 170 17.00 9.18 3.92
CA TYR A 170 15.62 9.27 4.41
C TYR A 170 15.40 10.36 5.48
N LYS A 171 16.30 11.33 5.65
CA LYS A 171 16.17 12.41 6.65
C LYS A 171 14.87 13.19 6.50
N ASN A 172 14.48 13.52 5.26
CA ASN A 172 13.26 14.28 5.00
C ASN A 172 12.00 13.45 5.29
N ASN A 173 12.01 12.17 4.90
CA ASN A 173 10.94 11.24 5.20
C ASN A 173 10.73 11.09 6.72
N ALA A 174 11.81 10.96 7.49
CA ALA A 174 11.75 10.88 8.95
C ALA A 174 11.13 12.15 9.56
N LYS A 175 11.48 13.34 9.06
CA LYS A 175 10.86 14.61 9.48
C LYS A 175 9.37 14.66 9.14
N GLU A 176 8.98 14.23 7.95
CA GLU A 176 7.59 14.19 7.48
C GLU A 176 6.74 13.25 8.36
N ILE A 177 7.24 12.04 8.63
CA ILE A 177 6.61 11.06 9.52
C ILE A 177 6.46 11.62 10.93
N HIS A 178 7.53 12.19 11.49
CA HIS A 178 7.50 12.80 12.82
C HIS A 178 6.46 13.92 12.90
N HIS A 179 6.44 14.83 11.92
CA HIS A 179 5.48 15.93 11.86
C HIS A 179 4.04 15.41 11.84
N ARG A 180 3.76 14.39 11.01
CA ARG A 180 2.44 13.74 10.93
C ARG A 180 2.01 13.18 12.29
N ILE A 181 2.88 12.40 12.95
CA ILE A 181 2.56 11.79 14.25
C ILE A 181 2.36 12.86 15.33
N CYS A 182 3.18 13.92 15.34
CA CYS A 182 3.03 15.00 16.30
C CYS A 182 1.70 15.73 16.12
N LYS A 183 1.31 16.02 14.87
CA LYS A 183 0.00 16.62 14.54
C LYS A 183 -1.16 15.74 15.01
N GLN A 184 -1.12 14.43 14.76
CA GLN A 184 -2.16 13.49 15.23
C GLN A 184 -2.28 13.49 16.77
N ARG A 185 -1.15 13.52 17.49
CA ARG A 185 -1.14 13.61 18.96
C ARG A 185 -1.72 14.93 19.47
N ALA A 186 -1.38 16.06 18.84
CA ALA A 186 -1.92 17.37 19.20
C ALA A 186 -3.44 17.43 19.02
N THR A 187 -3.98 16.89 17.92
CA THR A 187 -5.43 16.82 17.71
C THR A 187 -6.13 15.95 18.75
N SER A 188 -5.52 14.83 19.13
CA SER A 188 -6.03 13.93 20.19
C SER A 188 -6.01 14.59 21.57
N ARG A 189 -4.96 15.37 21.88
CA ARG A 189 -4.86 16.16 23.12
C ARG A 189 -5.93 17.26 23.16
N LYS A 190 -6.11 18.04 22.10
CA LYS A 190 -7.16 19.07 22.01
C LYS A 190 -8.56 18.50 22.28
N ARG A 191 -8.87 17.30 21.78
CA ARG A 191 -10.13 16.59 22.10
C ARG A 191 -10.27 16.26 23.59
N ARG A 192 -9.16 15.96 24.29
CA ARG A 192 -9.15 15.71 25.74
C ARG A 192 -9.17 16.99 26.57
N GLU A 193 -8.58 18.08 26.10
CA GLU A 193 -8.60 19.40 26.76
C GLU A 193 -10.00 19.99 26.84
N VAL A 194 -10.79 19.84 25.79
CA VAL A 194 -12.23 20.19 25.79
C VAL A 194 -12.99 19.48 26.93
N ARG A 195 -12.44 18.36 27.45
CA ARG A 195 -13.02 17.57 28.54
C ARG A 195 -12.45 17.90 29.93
N HIS A 196 -11.25 18.50 30.03
CA HIS A 196 -10.53 18.66 31.30
C HIS A 196 -9.88 20.04 31.53
N GLN A 197 -10.14 21.05 30.69
CA GLN A 197 -9.74 22.45 30.93
C GLN A 197 -8.24 22.65 31.20
N TYR A 198 -7.37 21.86 30.57
CA TYR A 198 -5.91 22.02 30.62
C TYR A 198 -5.38 22.44 29.25
N VAL A 199 -4.22 23.11 29.18
CA VAL A 199 -3.56 23.54 27.94
C VAL A 199 -2.31 22.70 27.68
N SER A 200 -2.31 21.90 26.62
CA SER A 200 -1.17 21.10 26.19
C SER A 200 -0.18 21.96 25.41
N ARG A 201 1.11 21.70 25.64
CA ARG A 201 2.18 22.33 24.88
C ARG A 201 2.11 21.97 23.38
N PRO A 202 2.27 22.94 22.47
CA PRO A 202 2.35 22.69 21.04
C PRO A 202 3.63 21.91 20.68
N CYS A 203 3.57 21.16 19.58
CA CYS A 203 4.74 20.49 19.01
C CYS A 203 5.78 21.52 18.57
N LEU A 204 6.87 21.70 19.34
CA LEU A 204 8.01 22.51 18.91
C LEU A 204 9.01 21.67 18.12
N SER A 205 9.65 22.30 17.13
CA SER A 205 10.78 21.75 16.36
C SER A 205 11.96 21.27 17.23
N ALA A 206 12.03 21.68 18.49
CA ALA A 206 13.06 21.28 19.46
C ALA A 206 12.87 19.85 20.05
N ASP A 207 11.73 19.18 19.81
CA ASP A 207 11.48 17.79 20.24
C ASP A 207 12.28 16.74 19.44
N LEU A 208 13.07 17.15 18.43
CA LEU A 208 14.06 16.30 17.74
C LEU A 208 15.11 15.70 18.72
N THR A 209 15.25 16.25 19.91
CA THR A 209 16.20 15.81 20.94
C THR A 209 15.55 15.04 22.10
N ARG A 210 14.22 14.96 22.19
CA ARG A 210 13.51 14.25 23.26
C ARG A 210 12.54 13.21 22.70
N ARG A 211 13.05 11.98 22.53
CA ARG A 211 12.31 10.70 22.40
C ARG A 211 10.85 10.84 21.91
N ALA A 212 10.68 11.39 20.72
CA ALA A 212 9.41 11.34 20.02
C ALA A 212 9.14 9.90 19.52
N PRO A 213 7.90 9.51 19.20
CA PRO A 213 7.56 8.11 19.06
C PRO A 213 8.28 7.47 17.90
N LYS A 214 8.96 6.37 18.22
CA LYS A 214 9.74 5.50 17.35
C LYS A 214 8.90 4.73 16.31
N VAL A 215 7.62 5.08 16.17
CA VAL A 215 6.58 4.26 15.56
C VAL A 215 6.07 4.92 14.27
N VAL A 216 6.39 4.36 13.11
CA VAL A 216 5.97 4.86 11.78
C VAL A 216 4.50 4.56 11.49
N VAL A 217 3.94 3.47 12.04
CA VAL A 217 2.55 3.03 11.81
C VAL A 217 1.75 2.98 13.11
N SER A 218 0.50 3.47 13.09
CA SER A 218 -0.39 3.46 14.25
C SER A 218 -0.85 2.07 14.68
N SER A 219 -0.89 1.12 13.74
CA SER A 219 -1.25 -0.28 13.97
C SER A 219 -0.41 -1.16 13.04
N CYS A 220 0.17 -2.23 13.61
CA CYS A 220 0.88 -3.24 12.87
C CYS A 220 0.55 -4.60 13.47
N ASP A 221 -0.04 -5.47 12.65
CA ASP A 221 -0.37 -6.83 13.04
C ASP A 221 0.34 -7.82 12.12
N ALA A 222 0.67 -8.99 12.65
CA ALA A 222 1.18 -10.09 11.86
C ALA A 222 0.42 -11.38 12.16
N ILE A 223 0.32 -12.24 11.17
CA ILE A 223 -0.19 -13.60 11.36
C ILE A 223 0.98 -14.45 11.84
N PHE A 224 0.85 -15.14 12.97
CA PHE A 224 1.86 -16.14 13.37
C PHE A 224 1.87 -17.25 12.31
N THR A 225 2.97 -17.36 11.57
CA THR A 225 3.30 -18.56 10.81
C THR A 225 4.53 -19.17 11.48
N GLU A 226 4.30 -20.27 12.20
CA GLU A 226 5.35 -21.14 12.76
C GLU A 226 6.23 -21.74 11.64
#